data_AF-A0A928GMX4-F1
#
_entry.id   AF-A0A928GMX4-F1
#
_cell.length_a   1.000
_cell.length_b   1.000
_cell.length_c   1.000
_cell.angle_alpha   90.00
_cell.angle_beta   90.00
_cell.angle_gamma   90.00
#
_symmetry.space_group_name_H-M   'P 1'
#
loop_
_entity.id
_entity.type
_entity.pdbx_description
1 polymer ?
#
loop_
_entity_poly.entity_id
_entity_poly.type
_entity_poly.pdbx_seq_one_letter_code
_entity_poly.pdbx_strand_id
1 'polypeptide(L)'
;MKLESGNILRSVSSGGMRFTGHCGIVMVDDNGTVWVLHNTPEAGHPIMQLYDEYAAHRPTMAVLPYTASNERIMQYYEANKDKRFSLFGFNCERFAYGLYGIKNSPTIQKRLLEISVFVLIYLLLKK
;
A
#
# COMPACT_ATOMS: atom_id res chain seq x y z
N MET A 1 -11.99 -15.97 -0.58
CA MET A 1 -11.86 -14.61 -1.12
C MET A 1 -11.19 -14.71 -2.47
N LYS A 2 -11.83 -14.26 -3.56
CA LYS A 2 -11.23 -14.31 -4.90
C LYS A 2 -10.31 -13.10 -5.07
N LEU A 3 -9.07 -13.33 -5.50
CA LEU A 3 -8.11 -12.28 -5.80
C LEU A 3 -8.01 -12.10 -7.32
N GLU A 4 -7.93 -10.86 -7.75
CA GLU A 4 -7.84 -10.49 -9.17
C GLU A 4 -6.71 -9.48 -9.38
N SER A 5 -6.11 -9.49 -10.58
CA SER A 5 -5.03 -8.57 -10.91
C SER A 5 -5.43 -7.11 -10.74
N GLY A 6 -4.58 -6.38 -10.02
CA GLY A 6 -4.80 -4.99 -9.63
C GLY A 6 -5.51 -4.82 -8.28
N ASN A 7 -6.04 -5.88 -7.66
CA ASN A 7 -6.54 -5.73 -6.30
C ASN A 7 -5.41 -5.21 -5.39
N ILE A 8 -5.74 -4.35 -4.43
CA ILE A 8 -4.78 -3.91 -3.41
C ILE A 8 -5.05 -4.70 -2.13
N LEU A 9 -4.04 -5.42 -1.66
CA LEU A 9 -4.02 -6.01 -0.33
C LEU A 9 -3.56 -4.97 0.67
N ARG A 10 -4.31 -4.77 1.76
CA ARG A 10 -3.93 -3.89 2.87
C ARG A 10 -3.97 -4.66 4.17
N SER A 11 -2.86 -4.71 4.90
CA SER A 11 -2.86 -5.29 6.24
C SER A 11 -3.64 -4.41 7.21
N VAL A 12 -4.46 -5.02 8.06
CA VAL A 12 -5.20 -4.34 9.11
C VAL A 12 -4.43 -4.54 10.42
N SER A 13 -3.96 -3.46 11.06
CA SER A 13 -3.31 -3.60 12.38
C SER A 13 -4.36 -3.99 13.42
N SER A 14 -4.10 -5.07 14.17
CA SER A 14 -5.03 -5.64 15.17
C SER A 14 -4.94 -5.00 16.57
N GLY A 15 -4.38 -3.79 16.73
CA GLY A 15 -4.27 -3.14 18.03
C GLY A 15 -4.17 -1.61 17.94
N GLY A 16 -4.64 -0.91 18.98
CA GLY A 16 -5.00 0.52 19.01
C GLY A 16 -3.92 1.56 18.70
N MET A 17 -2.74 1.16 18.23
CA MET A 17 -1.72 2.06 17.68
C MET A 17 -1.68 1.83 16.16
N ARG A 18 -2.32 2.73 15.41
CA ARG A 18 -2.46 2.70 13.94
C ARG A 18 -1.09 2.83 13.25
N PHE A 19 -0.28 1.79 13.31
CA PHE A 19 0.81 1.60 12.36
C PHE A 19 0.19 1.42 10.98
N THR A 20 0.78 2.12 10.03
CA THR A 20 0.30 2.26 8.66
C THR A 20 0.27 0.89 7.99
N GLY A 21 -0.94 0.42 7.68
CA GLY A 21 -1.15 -0.91 7.10
C GLY A 21 -0.29 -1.11 5.86
N HIS A 22 0.38 -2.26 5.78
CA HIS A 22 1.23 -2.62 4.66
C HIS A 22 0.38 -2.90 3.44
N CYS A 23 0.75 -2.34 2.29
CA CYS A 23 0.00 -2.48 1.06
C CYS A 23 0.80 -3.21 -0.03
N GLY A 24 0.12 -4.02 -0.83
CA GLY A 24 0.67 -4.70 -2.01
C GLY A 24 -0.35 -4.76 -3.14
N ILE A 25 0.13 -4.84 -4.37
CA ILE A 25 -0.66 -4.99 -5.60
C ILE A 25 -0.71 -6.47 -5.94
N VAL A 26 -1.89 -7.01 -6.16
CA VAL A 26 -2.10 -8.38 -6.64
C VAL A 26 -1.84 -8.46 -8.13
N MET A 27 -1.13 -9.51 -8.55
CA MET A 27 -1.03 -9.94 -9.93
C MET A 27 -1.30 -11.45 -9.99
N VAL A 28 -2.29 -11.85 -10.78
CA VAL A 28 -2.61 -13.26 -11.01
C VAL A 28 -2.09 -13.63 -12.40
N ASP A 29 -1.15 -14.57 -12.48
CA ASP A 29 -0.62 -15.03 -13.76
C ASP A 29 -1.60 -15.97 -14.50
N ASP A 30 -1.23 -16.36 -15.72
CA ASP A 30 -2.07 -17.19 -16.59
C ASP A 30 -2.29 -18.62 -16.02
N ASN A 31 -1.45 -19.06 -15.09
CA ASN A 31 -1.57 -20.34 -14.39
C ASN A 31 -2.40 -20.20 -13.10
N GLY A 32 -2.88 -19.01 -12.77
CA GLY A 32 -3.61 -18.71 -11.53
C GLY A 32 -2.72 -18.50 -10.31
N THR A 33 -1.38 -18.42 -10.49
CA THR A 33 -0.46 -18.11 -9.39
C THR A 33 -0.66 -16.65 -8.97
N VAL A 34 -0.81 -16.44 -7.67
CA VAL A 34 -1.00 -15.10 -7.12
C VAL A 34 0.33 -14.56 -6.61
N TRP A 35 0.77 -13.49 -7.26
CA TRP A 35 1.93 -12.69 -6.88
C TRP A 35 1.47 -11.40 -6.20
N VAL A 36 2.27 -10.92 -5.25
CA VAL A 36 2.06 -9.65 -4.58
C VAL A 36 3.30 -8.77 -4.77
N LEU A 37 3.09 -7.64 -5.43
CA LEU A 37 4.11 -6.63 -5.64
C LEU A 37 3.99 -5.57 -4.56
N HIS A 38 5.02 -5.37 -3.76
CA HIS A 38 5.00 -4.39 -2.69
C HIS A 38 6.39 -3.88 -2.37
N ASN A 39 6.45 -2.70 -1.76
CA ASN A 39 7.68 -2.21 -1.18
C ASN A 39 7.93 -2.86 0.19
N THR A 40 9.17 -3.12 0.60
CA THR A 40 9.49 -3.70 1.92
C THR A 40 10.60 -2.90 2.64
N PRO A 41 10.53 -2.78 3.99
CA PRO A 41 11.60 -2.19 4.77
C PRO A 41 12.96 -2.88 4.69
N GLU A 42 12.98 -4.19 4.54
CA GLU A 42 14.22 -4.96 4.55
C GLU A 42 15.01 -4.78 3.25
N ALA A 43 14.33 -4.75 2.11
CA ALA A 43 14.96 -4.53 0.80
C ALA A 43 15.14 -3.04 0.47
N GLY A 44 14.28 -2.16 1.00
CA GLY A 44 14.30 -0.73 0.71
C GLY A 44 13.84 -0.37 -0.70
N HIS A 45 13.28 -1.31 -1.45
CA HIS A 45 12.76 -1.17 -2.80
C HIS A 45 11.56 -2.12 -3.05
N PRO A 46 10.76 -1.91 -4.12
CA PRO A 46 9.70 -2.84 -4.50
C PRO A 46 10.23 -4.23 -4.80
N ILE A 47 9.54 -5.24 -4.25
CA ILE A 47 9.79 -6.65 -4.51
C ILE A 47 8.50 -7.31 -5.00
N MET A 48 8.66 -8.48 -5.59
CA MET A 48 7.58 -9.37 -5.97
C MET A 48 7.74 -10.67 -5.19
N GLN A 49 6.67 -11.13 -4.54
CA GLN A 49 6.68 -12.35 -3.74
C GLN A 49 5.36 -13.11 -3.88
N LEU A 50 5.35 -14.38 -3.52
CA LEU A 50 4.13 -15.19 -3.58
C LEU A 50 3.12 -14.70 -2.54
N TYR A 51 1.83 -14.83 -2.87
CA TYR A 51 0.76 -14.46 -1.94
C TYR A 51 0.86 -15.20 -0.60
N ASP A 52 1.18 -16.50 -0.61
CA ASP A 52 1.26 -17.29 0.62
C ASP A 52 2.39 -16.79 1.54
N GLU A 53 3.55 -16.45 0.96
CA GLU A 53 4.67 -15.84 1.69
C GLU A 53 4.30 -14.44 2.22
N TYR A 54 3.54 -13.67 1.43
CA TYR A 54 3.02 -12.37 1.86
C TYR A 54 2.00 -12.49 2.99
N ALA A 55 1.11 -13.46 2.92
CA ALA A 55 0.04 -13.65 3.89
C ALA A 55 0.54 -14.25 5.21
N ALA A 56 1.62 -15.05 5.19
CA ALA A 56 2.14 -15.79 6.35
C ALA A 56 2.36 -14.92 7.61
N HIS A 57 2.74 -13.66 7.43
CA HIS A 57 3.02 -12.73 8.53
C HIS A 57 1.94 -11.65 8.73
N ARG A 58 0.79 -11.77 8.04
CA ARG A 58 -0.25 -10.72 7.99
C ARG A 58 -1.61 -11.33 8.32
N PRO A 59 -1.99 -11.40 9.61
CA PRO A 59 -3.15 -12.16 10.08
C PRO A 59 -4.49 -11.61 9.59
N THR A 60 -4.54 -10.37 9.11
CA THR A 60 -5.76 -9.78 8.57
C THR A 60 -5.43 -8.86 7.40
N MET A 61 -6.04 -9.13 6.25
CA MET A 61 -5.90 -8.34 5.04
C MET A 61 -7.27 -7.92 4.51
N ALA A 62 -7.42 -6.63 4.24
CA ALA A 62 -8.52 -6.11 3.45
C ALA A 62 -8.13 -6.17 1.97
N VAL A 63 -9.07 -6.60 1.13
CA VAL A 63 -8.94 -6.52 -0.34
C VAL A 63 -9.70 -5.31 -0.82
N LEU A 64 -8.99 -4.41 -1.49
CA LEU A 64 -9.58 -3.25 -2.12
C LEU A 64 -9.77 -3.54 -3.62
N PRO A 65 -10.99 -3.38 -4.16
CA PRO A 65 -11.38 -3.89 -5.48
C PRO A 65 -10.92 -2.98 -6.63
N TYR A 66 -9.61 -2.74 -6.71
CA TYR A 66 -8.99 -2.10 -7.85
C TYR A 66 -8.68 -3.13 -8.94
N THR A 67 -8.57 -2.68 -10.19
CA THR A 67 -8.33 -3.54 -11.36
C THR A 67 -7.25 -2.96 -12.25
N ALA A 68 -6.33 -3.81 -12.71
CA ALA A 68 -5.29 -3.44 -13.65
C ALA A 68 -4.84 -4.69 -14.43
N SER A 69 -4.45 -4.52 -15.69
CA SER A 69 -3.85 -5.63 -16.46
C SER A 69 -2.48 -6.01 -15.90
N ASN A 70 -2.10 -7.28 -16.06
CA ASN A 70 -0.76 -7.76 -15.70
C ASN A 70 0.33 -6.95 -16.38
N GLU A 71 0.14 -6.61 -17.66
CA GLU A 71 1.07 -5.77 -18.41
C GLU A 71 1.28 -4.41 -17.74
N ARG A 72 0.19 -3.73 -17.34
CA ARG A 72 0.28 -2.43 -16.66
C ARG A 72 0.97 -2.56 -15.29
N ILE A 73 0.65 -3.62 -14.55
CA ILE A 73 1.25 -3.89 -13.24
C ILE A 73 2.77 -4.08 -13.38
N MET A 74 3.19 -4.89 -14.35
CA MET A 74 4.61 -5.15 -14.60
C MET A 74 5.34 -3.92 -15.14
N GLN A 75 4.77 -3.18 -16.09
CA GLN A 75 5.35 -1.91 -16.55
C GLN A 75 5.54 -0.93 -15.40
N TYR A 76 4.55 -0.84 -14.50
CA TYR A 76 4.65 0.00 -13.32
C TYR A 76 5.74 -0.50 -12.35
N TYR A 77 5.80 -1.79 -12.08
CA TYR A 77 6.84 -2.38 -11.24
C TYR A 77 8.24 -2.09 -11.79
N GLU A 78 8.48 -2.40 -13.06
CA GLU A 78 9.76 -2.18 -13.73
C GLU A 78 10.19 -0.71 -13.68
N ALA A 79 9.26 0.23 -13.84
CA ALA A 79 9.54 1.67 -13.74
C ALA A 79 9.85 2.15 -12.30
N ASN A 80 9.63 1.32 -11.29
CA ASN A 80 9.76 1.69 -9.88
C ASN A 80 10.63 0.74 -9.04
N LYS A 81 11.06 -0.42 -9.57
CA LYS A 81 11.78 -1.46 -8.83
C LYS A 81 13.10 -0.99 -8.22
N ASP A 82 13.74 0.01 -8.82
CA ASP A 82 15.00 0.58 -8.31
C ASP A 82 14.77 1.81 -7.42
N LYS A 83 13.53 2.28 -7.28
CA LYS A 83 13.24 3.45 -6.45
C LYS A 83 13.32 3.06 -4.99
N ARG A 84 14.23 3.71 -4.28
CA ARG A 84 14.31 3.64 -2.83
C ARG A 84 13.26 4.54 -2.22
N PHE A 85 12.34 3.93 -1.50
CA PHE A 85 11.31 4.64 -0.79
C PHE A 85 11.67 4.65 0.70
N SER A 86 11.87 5.82 1.31
CA SER A 86 12.17 5.92 2.75
C SER A 86 11.02 5.31 3.58
N LEU A 87 11.32 4.44 4.54
CA LEU A 87 10.29 3.56 5.13
C LEU A 87 9.32 4.25 6.10
N PHE A 88 9.50 5.55 6.30
CA PHE A 88 8.62 6.34 7.16
C PHE A 88 7.27 6.62 6.49
N GLY A 89 6.26 5.92 6.99
CA GLY A 89 4.86 6.35 7.01
C GLY A 89 3.97 5.71 5.95
N PHE A 90 4.24 5.84 4.66
CA PHE A 90 3.16 5.58 3.68
C PHE A 90 3.64 5.04 2.34
N ASN A 91 4.87 4.55 2.24
CA ASN A 91 5.45 4.29 0.92
C ASN A 91 4.96 2.99 0.26
N CYS A 92 4.64 1.94 1.02
CA CYS A 92 3.94 0.78 0.47
C CYS A 92 2.55 1.16 -0.05
N GLU A 93 1.86 2.07 0.65
CA GLU A 93 0.60 2.63 0.21
C GLU A 93 0.78 3.50 -1.05
N ARG A 94 1.74 4.44 -1.06
CA ARG A 94 2.03 5.26 -2.25
C ARG A 94 2.42 4.41 -3.46
N PHE A 95 3.18 3.34 -3.25
CA PHE A 95 3.53 2.41 -4.32
C PHE A 95 2.27 1.72 -4.86
N ALA A 96 1.43 1.14 -3.99
CA ALA A 96 0.21 0.44 -4.42
C ALA A 96 -0.79 1.36 -5.12
N TYR A 97 -1.04 2.54 -4.55
CA TYR A 97 -1.96 3.54 -5.09
C TYR A 97 -1.40 4.31 -6.30
N GLY A 98 -0.07 4.38 -6.42
CA GLY A 98 0.61 5.03 -7.53
C GLY A 98 0.32 4.37 -8.89
N LEU A 99 0.07 3.05 -8.91
CA LEU A 99 -0.40 2.33 -10.10
C LEU A 99 -1.68 2.95 -10.69
N TYR A 100 -2.52 3.53 -9.82
CA TYR A 100 -3.80 4.15 -10.16
C TYR A 100 -3.71 5.68 -10.30
N GLY A 101 -2.50 6.25 -10.27
CA GLY A 101 -2.30 7.70 -10.33
C GLY A 101 -2.75 8.45 -9.07
N ILE A 102 -3.03 7.74 -7.97
CA ILE A 102 -3.48 8.34 -6.71
C ILE A 102 -2.24 8.83 -5.95
N LYS A 103 -1.99 10.14 -6.02
CA LYS A 103 -0.80 10.79 -5.42
C LYS A 103 -0.83 10.81 -3.88
N ASN A 104 -2.01 11.04 -3.31
CA ASN A 104 -2.23 11.10 -1.87
C ASN A 104 -3.09 9.93 -1.45
N SER A 105 -2.50 8.96 -0.77
CA SER A 105 -3.24 7.82 -0.27
C SER A 105 -4.28 8.22 0.78
N PRO A 106 -5.34 7.41 1.01
CA PRO A 106 -6.35 7.69 2.03
C PRO A 106 -5.75 7.97 3.41
N THR A 107 -4.68 7.25 3.79
CA THR A 107 -4.04 7.47 5.09
C THR A 107 -3.28 8.80 5.14
N ILE A 108 -2.60 9.20 4.06
CA ILE A 108 -1.95 10.52 3.97
C ILE A 108 -2.98 11.64 4.06
N GLN A 109 -4.08 11.54 3.30
CA GLN A 109 -5.16 12.54 3.33
C GLN A 109 -5.73 12.71 4.74
N LYS A 110 -5.97 11.60 5.43
CA LYS A 110 -6.43 11.61 6.82
C LYS A 110 -5.45 12.31 7.76
N ARG A 111 -4.15 12.01 7.66
CA ARG A 111 -3.12 12.65 8.51
C ARG A 111 -3.00 14.15 8.25
N LEU A 112 -3.06 14.57 6.98
CA LEU A 112 -3.06 15.99 6.64
C LEU A 112 -4.27 16.72 7.24
N LEU A 113 -5.45 16.08 7.21
CA LEU A 113 -6.66 16.62 7.84
C LEU A 113 -6.52 16.69 9.37
N GLU A 114 -6.04 15.62 10.02
CA GLU A 114 -5.81 15.59 11.47
C GLU A 114 -4.86 16.72 11.89
N ILE A 115 -3.72 16.90 11.20
CA ILE A 115 -2.76 17.99 11.47
C ILE A 115 -3.42 19.36 11.29
N SER A 116 -4.19 19.54 10.21
CA SER A 116 -4.87 20.81 9.93
C SER A 116 -5.86 21.18 11.05
N VAL A 117 -6.63 20.21 11.54
CA VAL A 117 -7.55 20.39 12.68
C VAL A 117 -6.79 20.73 13.97
N PHE A 118 -5.71 20.01 14.27
CA PHE A 118 -4.88 20.30 15.45
C PHE A 118 -4.30 21.72 15.43
N VAL A 119 -3.79 22.17 14.28
CA VAL A 119 -3.27 23.53 14.10
C VAL A 119 -4.37 24.56 14.32
N LEU A 120 -5.57 24.33 13.77
CA LEU A 120 -6.71 25.22 13.95
C LEU A 120 -7.12 25.34 15.43
N ILE A 121 -7.23 24.21 16.13
CA ILE A 121 -7.55 24.17 17.57
C ILE A 121 -6.49 24.92 18.37
N TYR A 122 -5.20 24.66 18.11
CA TYR A 122 -4.10 25.35 18.78
C TYR A 122 -4.17 26.88 18.59
N LEU A 123 -4.46 27.34 17.37
CA LEU A 123 -4.61 28.78 17.08
C LEU A 123 -5.82 29.40 17.78
N LEU A 124 -6.92 28.66 17.94
CA LEU A 124 -8.11 29.12 18.66
C LEU A 124 -7.88 29.21 20.18
N LEU A 125 -7.15 28.26 20.76
CA LEU A 125 -6.84 28.23 22.20
C LEU A 125 -5.78 29.26 22.62
N LYS A 126 -5.04 29.84 21.66
CA LYS A 126 -4.00 30.84 21.92
C LYS A 126 -4.52 32.28 21.89
N LYS A 127 -5.80 32.48 21.57
CA LYS A 127 -6.51 33.76 21.66
C LYS A 127 -7.22 33.87 23.01
#